data_AF-A0A2H6B5M7-F1
#
_entry.id   AF-A0A2H6B5M7-F1
#
_cell.length_a   1.000
_cell.length_b   1.000
_cell.length_c   1.000
_cell.angle_alpha   90.00
_cell.angle_beta   90.00
_cell.angle_gamma   90.00
#
_symmetry.space_group_name_H-M   'P 1'
#
loop_
_entity.id
_entity.type
_entity.pdbx_description
1 polymer ?
#
loop_
_entity_poly.entity_id
_entity_poly.type
_entity_poly.pdbx_seq_one_letter_code
_entity_poly.pdbx_strand_id
1 'polypeptide(L)'
;MRLSRIAGGVTAGALLCAPAALAHQGDPNFESRVERVVPAFSGISARVLNFDDALELRARGRRVLVFGYDGEPYAAIAADGTVRVNVNSPAYYLNRDRWGTAELPTSVRTRDGRPRWQVIGRTGRFAWHDHRIHWMAKRLPPQVRDRSQRTLVFRWRVPVAVDGRRAAIVGALWWRGRAGGGPPAWALPALVAVAGAGTLAVVAKRRWRARLRPRRAQAW
;
A
#
# COMPACT_ATOMS: atom_id res chain seq x y z
N MET A 1 32.08 55.90 2.62
CA MET A 1 31.03 55.46 3.58
C MET A 1 29.70 55.42 2.83
N ARG A 2 29.27 54.24 2.35
CA ARG A 2 28.29 53.31 2.96
C ARG A 2 26.95 53.98 3.31
N LEU A 3 25.88 53.54 2.66
CA LEU A 3 24.52 53.34 3.20
C LEU A 3 23.71 52.54 2.15
N SER A 4 23.74 51.21 2.23
CA SER A 4 22.68 50.37 2.80
C SER A 4 21.46 50.19 1.88
N ARG A 5 21.59 49.29 0.90
CA ARG A 5 20.46 48.69 0.18
C ARG A 5 19.88 47.57 1.04
N ILE A 6 18.65 47.70 1.54
CA ILE A 6 17.90 46.60 2.15
C ILE A 6 16.91 46.10 1.08
N ALA A 7 17.29 45.02 0.41
CA ALA A 7 16.40 44.26 -0.46
C ALA A 7 15.57 43.31 0.41
N GLY A 8 14.27 43.59 0.54
CA GLY A 8 13.31 42.68 1.18
C GLY A 8 12.86 41.61 0.18
N GLY A 9 13.44 40.42 0.30
CA GLY A 9 13.09 39.25 -0.51
C GLY A 9 11.71 38.70 -0.18
N VAL A 10 11.00 38.23 -1.21
CA VAL A 10 9.92 37.25 -1.08
C VAL A 10 10.28 36.10 -1.99
N THR A 11 10.99 35.12 -1.45
CA THR A 11 11.18 33.81 -2.07
C THR A 11 9.86 33.06 -1.99
N ALA A 12 9.17 32.92 -3.11
CA ALA A 12 8.05 32.01 -3.24
C ALA A 12 8.61 30.58 -3.18
N GLY A 13 8.43 29.91 -2.03
CA GLY A 13 8.78 28.51 -1.87
C GLY A 13 7.92 27.64 -2.76
N ALA A 14 8.48 27.15 -3.86
CA ALA A 14 7.91 26.03 -4.59
C ALA A 14 8.02 24.79 -3.70
N LEU A 15 6.92 24.41 -3.05
CA LEU A 15 6.78 23.09 -2.43
C LEU A 15 6.80 22.06 -3.56
N LEU A 16 8.00 21.61 -3.90
CA LEU A 16 8.21 20.39 -4.66
C LEU A 16 7.59 19.25 -3.83
N CYS A 17 6.38 18.85 -4.19
CA CYS A 17 5.88 17.54 -3.80
C CYS A 17 6.84 16.52 -4.44
N ALA A 18 7.85 16.09 -3.70
CA ALA A 18 8.63 14.92 -4.08
C ALA A 18 7.61 13.79 -4.30
N PRO A 19 7.62 13.12 -5.47
CA PRO A 19 6.78 11.96 -5.65
C PRO A 19 7.14 10.97 -4.53
N ALA A 20 6.16 10.65 -3.69
CA ALA A 20 6.33 9.58 -2.71
C ALA A 20 6.85 8.37 -3.48
N ALA A 21 8.01 7.86 -3.08
CA ALA A 21 8.59 6.66 -3.65
C ALA A 21 7.49 5.59 -3.71
N LEU A 22 7.14 5.14 -4.92
CA LEU A 22 6.18 4.06 -5.13
C LEU A 22 6.83 2.76 -4.66
N ALA A 23 6.88 2.53 -3.35
CA ALA A 23 6.92 1.18 -2.83
C ALA A 23 5.67 0.48 -3.36
N HIS A 24 5.81 -0.66 -4.04
CA HIS A 24 4.73 -1.40 -4.71
C HIS A 24 3.39 -1.24 -3.98
N GLN A 25 2.47 -0.47 -4.57
CA GLN A 25 1.19 -0.16 -3.94
C GLN A 25 0.15 -1.18 -4.42
N GLY A 26 -0.54 -1.81 -3.47
CA GLY A 26 -1.75 -2.59 -3.77
C GLY A 26 -2.80 -1.74 -4.48
N ASP A 27 -3.76 -2.40 -5.13
CA ASP A 27 -4.77 -1.70 -5.92
C ASP A 27 -5.84 -1.09 -4.99
N PRO A 28 -5.97 0.25 -4.94
CA PRO A 28 -6.90 0.92 -4.03
C PRO A 28 -8.38 0.70 -4.37
N ASN A 29 -8.70 0.09 -5.52
CA ASN A 29 -10.06 -0.31 -5.88
C ASN A 29 -10.45 -1.65 -5.25
N PHE A 30 -9.47 -2.46 -4.85
CA PHE A 30 -9.70 -3.74 -4.20
C PHE A 30 -9.47 -3.65 -2.70
N GLU A 31 -10.03 -4.61 -1.99
CA GLU A 31 -9.85 -4.78 -0.55
C GLU A 31 -9.88 -6.26 -0.26
N SER A 32 -8.71 -6.82 0.03
CA SER A 32 -8.59 -8.18 0.46
C SER A 32 -8.56 -8.24 1.98
N ARG A 33 -9.27 -9.20 2.57
CA ARG A 33 -9.33 -9.37 4.03
C ARG A 33 -9.19 -10.83 4.41
N VAL A 34 -8.35 -11.07 5.41
CA VAL A 34 -8.39 -12.32 6.18
C VAL A 34 -9.70 -12.33 6.96
N GLU A 35 -10.49 -13.39 6.79
CA GLU A 35 -11.67 -13.65 7.62
C GLU A 35 -11.27 -14.39 8.90
N ARG A 36 -10.43 -15.43 8.77
CA ARG A 36 -9.96 -16.24 9.90
C ARG A 36 -8.83 -17.20 9.50
N VAL A 37 -8.21 -17.82 10.50
CA VAL A 37 -7.39 -19.03 10.35
C VAL A 37 -8.22 -20.24 10.80
N VAL A 38 -8.26 -21.31 10.01
CA VAL A 38 -9.06 -22.50 10.28
C VAL A 38 -8.22 -23.78 10.37
N PRO A 39 -8.34 -24.58 11.45
CA PRO A 39 -8.98 -24.20 12.72
C PRO A 39 -8.24 -23.02 13.40
N ALA A 40 -8.83 -22.46 14.44
CA ALA A 40 -8.18 -21.39 15.20
C ALA A 40 -7.01 -21.94 16.05
N PHE A 41 -5.92 -21.19 16.12
CA PHE A 41 -4.75 -21.52 16.95
C PHE A 41 -4.36 -20.30 17.79
N SER A 42 -4.02 -20.51 19.06
CA SER A 42 -3.44 -19.47 19.89
C SER A 42 -2.06 -19.06 19.35
N GLY A 43 -1.77 -17.76 19.38
CA GLY A 43 -0.49 -17.21 18.92
C GLY A 43 -0.35 -17.07 17.40
N ILE A 44 -1.39 -17.41 16.61
CA ILE A 44 -1.41 -17.21 15.16
C ILE A 44 -2.36 -16.07 14.80
N SER A 45 -1.89 -15.13 13.96
CA SER A 45 -2.73 -14.09 13.38
C SER A 45 -2.31 -13.80 11.95
N ALA A 46 -3.27 -13.48 11.09
CA ALA A 46 -2.99 -13.05 9.72
C ALA A 46 -3.81 -11.82 9.36
N ARG A 47 -3.27 -10.96 8.50
CA ARG A 47 -3.96 -9.79 7.94
C ARG A 47 -3.44 -9.46 6.54
N VAL A 48 -4.25 -8.80 5.74
CA VAL A 48 -3.79 -8.19 4.49
C VAL A 48 -3.27 -6.79 4.77
N LEU A 49 -2.20 -6.40 4.08
CA LEU A 49 -1.60 -5.07 4.08
C LEU A 49 -1.93 -4.35 2.79
N ASN A 50 -2.05 -3.02 2.86
CA ASN A 50 -2.15 -2.13 1.71
C ASN A 50 -3.18 -2.60 0.65
N PHE A 51 -4.46 -2.60 1.02
CA PHE A 51 -5.58 -3.02 0.17
C PHE A 51 -5.58 -4.51 -0.15
N ASP A 52 -4.82 -4.93 -1.16
CA ASP A 52 -4.71 -6.30 -1.65
C ASP A 52 -3.27 -6.77 -1.84
N ASP A 53 -2.30 -6.00 -1.35
CA ASP A 53 -0.89 -6.11 -1.74
C ASP A 53 -0.17 -7.32 -1.15
N ALA A 54 -0.19 -7.44 0.18
CA ALA A 54 0.62 -8.42 0.89
C ALA A 54 -0.16 -9.10 2.01
N LEU A 55 0.01 -10.41 2.14
CA LEU A 55 -0.47 -11.18 3.29
C LEU A 55 0.61 -11.17 4.36
N GLU A 56 0.27 -10.71 5.57
CA GLU A 56 1.11 -10.81 6.75
C GLU A 56 0.61 -11.93 7.64
N LEU A 57 1.51 -12.85 7.99
CA LEU A 57 1.33 -13.89 8.98
C LEU A 57 2.25 -13.64 10.18
N ARG A 58 1.70 -13.77 11.39
CA ARG A 58 2.46 -13.78 12.64
C ARG A 58 2.23 -15.08 13.39
N ALA A 59 3.30 -15.64 13.93
CA ALA A 59 3.27 -16.81 14.80
C ALA A 59 4.14 -16.57 16.04
N ARG A 60 3.58 -16.78 17.23
CA ARG A 60 4.29 -16.68 18.52
C ARG A 60 4.27 -18.03 19.22
N GLY A 61 5.45 -18.62 19.45
CA GLY A 61 5.59 -19.91 20.13
C GLY A 61 5.03 -21.10 19.33
N ARG A 62 4.81 -20.95 18.02
CA ARG A 62 4.18 -21.94 17.14
C ARG A 62 5.04 -22.17 15.92
N ARG A 63 5.09 -23.41 15.42
CA ARG A 63 5.68 -23.70 14.11
C ARG A 63 4.61 -23.53 13.03
N VAL A 64 4.91 -22.78 11.98
CA VAL A 64 4.02 -22.64 10.82
C VAL A 64 4.77 -22.94 9.54
N LEU A 65 4.18 -23.77 8.68
CA LEU A 65 4.61 -24.00 7.31
C LEU A 65 3.57 -23.40 6.37
N VAL A 66 3.99 -22.53 5.45
CA VAL A 66 3.17 -21.97 4.39
C VAL A 66 3.42 -22.75 3.11
N PHE A 67 2.35 -23.15 2.43
CA PHE A 67 2.45 -23.89 1.17
C PHE A 67 2.31 -22.95 -0.04
N GLY A 68 3.13 -23.21 -1.05
CA GLY A 68 3.11 -22.55 -2.35
C GLY A 68 1.92 -22.96 -3.20
N TYR A 69 2.00 -22.68 -4.50
CA TYR A 69 0.88 -22.85 -5.42
C TYR A 69 0.68 -24.32 -5.83
N ASP A 70 1.75 -25.12 -5.83
CA ASP A 70 1.72 -26.56 -6.13
C ASP A 70 1.64 -27.43 -4.86
N GLY A 71 1.42 -26.78 -3.71
CA GLY A 71 1.38 -27.42 -2.39
C GLY A 71 2.76 -27.74 -1.82
N GLU A 72 3.83 -27.24 -2.42
CA GLU A 72 5.20 -27.37 -1.95
C GLU A 72 5.47 -26.45 -0.74
N PRO A 73 6.45 -26.77 0.13
CA PRO A 73 6.89 -25.86 1.19
C PRO A 73 7.40 -24.54 0.62
N TYR A 74 6.77 -23.41 0.96
CA TYR A 74 7.17 -22.09 0.50
C TYR A 74 7.91 -21.30 1.59
N ALA A 75 7.30 -21.15 2.77
CA ALA A 75 7.89 -20.40 3.88
C ALA A 75 7.64 -21.11 5.20
N ALA A 76 8.51 -20.89 6.18
CA ALA A 76 8.38 -21.49 7.50
C ALA A 76 8.66 -20.44 8.59
N ILE A 77 7.87 -20.48 9.66
CA ILE A 77 8.11 -19.76 10.91
C ILE A 77 8.35 -20.82 11.98
N ALA A 78 9.52 -20.84 12.59
CA ALA A 78 9.84 -21.72 13.70
C ALA A 78 9.28 -21.15 15.03
N ALA A 79 9.18 -22.00 16.05
CA ALA A 79 8.57 -21.63 17.33
C ALA A 79 9.37 -20.53 18.07
N ASP A 80 10.67 -20.43 17.81
CA ASP A 80 11.58 -19.38 18.29
C ASP A 80 11.44 -18.05 17.54
N GLY A 81 10.54 -17.98 16.53
CA GLY A 81 10.33 -16.81 15.69
C GLY A 81 11.23 -16.74 14.46
N THR A 82 12.12 -17.72 14.21
CA THR A 82 12.94 -17.74 13.00
C THR A 82 12.08 -17.91 11.76
N VAL A 83 12.17 -16.98 10.81
CA VAL A 83 11.43 -16.98 9.54
C VAL A 83 12.36 -17.39 8.41
N ARG A 84 11.94 -18.38 7.63
CA ARG A 84 12.68 -18.93 6.49
C ARG A 84 11.82 -18.98 5.24
N VAL A 85 12.44 -18.82 4.08
CA VAL A 85 11.82 -19.02 2.76
C VAL A 85 12.54 -20.13 2.02
N ASN A 86 11.79 -20.95 1.29
CA ASN A 86 12.32 -22.00 0.44
C ASN A 86 12.65 -21.41 -0.92
N VAL A 87 13.93 -21.24 -1.21
CA VAL A 87 14.37 -20.70 -2.51
C VAL A 87 14.29 -21.73 -3.66
N ASN A 88 13.86 -22.97 -3.36
CA ASN A 88 13.49 -23.98 -4.35
C ASN A 88 11.97 -24.04 -4.58
N SER A 89 11.15 -23.15 -4.00
CA SER A 89 9.71 -23.10 -4.27
C SER A 89 9.43 -22.13 -5.43
N PRO A 90 8.60 -22.52 -6.42
CA PRO A 90 8.02 -21.61 -7.41
C PRO A 90 7.50 -20.30 -6.82
N ALA A 91 6.79 -20.38 -5.69
CA ALA A 91 6.22 -19.21 -5.02
C ALA A 91 7.28 -18.18 -4.56
N TYR A 92 8.53 -18.59 -4.33
CA TYR A 92 9.62 -17.65 -4.03
C TYR A 92 9.93 -16.68 -5.17
N TYR A 93 9.74 -17.12 -6.42
CA TYR A 93 9.97 -16.31 -7.60
C TYR A 93 8.70 -15.57 -8.02
N LEU A 94 7.59 -16.29 -8.08
CA LEU A 94 6.29 -15.75 -8.51
C LEU A 94 5.84 -14.58 -7.62
N ASN A 95 6.05 -14.66 -6.30
CA ASN A 95 5.58 -13.65 -5.33
C ASN A 95 6.42 -12.36 -5.30
N ARG A 96 7.42 -12.21 -6.15
CA ARG A 96 8.24 -10.98 -6.24
C ARG A 96 7.66 -9.94 -7.17
N ASP A 97 6.76 -10.37 -8.04
CA ASP A 97 6.04 -9.55 -8.99
C ASP A 97 4.53 -9.72 -8.74
N ARG A 98 3.77 -8.66 -9.00
CA ARG A 98 2.31 -8.68 -8.82
C ARG A 98 1.64 -9.64 -9.80
N TRP A 99 2.18 -9.85 -10.99
CA TRP A 99 1.51 -10.62 -12.05
C TRP A 99 2.00 -12.06 -12.20
N GLY A 100 2.97 -12.48 -11.39
CA GLY A 100 3.58 -13.80 -11.48
C GLY A 100 4.31 -14.07 -12.79
N THR A 101 4.82 -13.04 -13.45
CA THR A 101 5.52 -13.17 -14.73
C THR A 101 7.01 -13.42 -14.58
N ALA A 102 7.50 -13.62 -13.35
CA ALA A 102 8.89 -13.96 -13.10
C ALA A 102 9.25 -15.29 -13.78
N GLU A 103 10.38 -15.32 -14.47
CA GLU A 103 10.90 -16.57 -15.02
C GLU A 103 11.41 -17.47 -13.89
N LEU A 104 10.95 -18.72 -13.86
CA LEU A 104 11.42 -19.71 -12.90
C LEU A 104 12.68 -20.39 -13.45
N PRO A 105 13.77 -20.46 -12.65
CA PRO A 105 14.90 -21.30 -12.99
C PRO A 105 14.45 -22.74 -13.23
N THR A 106 15.05 -23.43 -14.21
CA THR A 106 14.66 -24.80 -14.60
C THR A 106 14.73 -25.77 -13.41
N SER A 107 15.68 -25.54 -12.48
CA SER A 107 15.86 -26.32 -11.25
C SER A 107 14.74 -26.19 -10.21
N VAL A 108 13.82 -25.24 -10.38
CA VAL A 108 12.71 -24.91 -9.45
C VAL A 108 11.36 -25.43 -9.97
N ARG A 109 11.31 -25.99 -11.18
CA ARG A 109 10.07 -26.40 -11.85
C ARG A 109 9.46 -27.72 -11.35
N THR A 110 10.07 -28.40 -10.38
CA THR A 110 9.60 -29.71 -9.89
C THR A 110 9.07 -29.60 -8.45
N ARG A 111 7.86 -30.14 -8.24
CA ARG A 111 7.16 -30.20 -6.94
C ARG A 111 7.96 -30.93 -5.84
N ASP A 112 8.84 -31.84 -6.25
CA ASP A 112 9.50 -32.81 -5.37
C ASP A 112 10.91 -32.38 -4.92
N GLY A 113 11.34 -31.17 -5.25
CA GLY A 113 12.61 -30.62 -4.81
C GLY A 113 12.67 -30.49 -3.28
N ARG A 114 13.73 -31.02 -2.65
CA ARG A 114 13.98 -30.79 -1.21
C ARG A 114 14.06 -29.27 -0.94
N PRO A 115 13.37 -28.75 0.10
CA PRO A 115 13.43 -27.33 0.41
C PRO A 115 14.85 -26.85 0.69
N ARG A 116 15.24 -25.72 0.07
CA ARG A 116 16.47 -24.99 0.38
C ARG A 116 16.10 -23.74 1.17
N TRP A 117 16.25 -23.82 2.49
CA TRP A 117 15.80 -22.76 3.39
C TRP A 117 16.81 -21.62 3.53
N GLN A 118 16.35 -20.39 3.32
CA GLN A 118 17.09 -19.16 3.63
C GLN A 118 16.39 -18.43 4.78
N VAL A 119 17.14 -18.03 5.82
CA VAL A 119 16.62 -17.21 6.92
C VAL A 119 16.44 -15.77 6.44
N ILE A 120 15.29 -15.18 6.71
CA ILE A 120 14.97 -13.80 6.32
C ILE A 120 14.55 -12.93 7.51
N GLY A 121 14.36 -13.52 8.69
CA GLY A 121 13.95 -12.78 9.88
C GLY A 121 13.90 -13.66 11.13
N ARG A 122 13.72 -13.03 12.29
CA ARG A 122 13.68 -13.69 13.61
C ARG A 122 12.56 -13.18 14.52
N THR A 123 11.53 -12.56 13.95
CA THR A 123 10.45 -11.88 14.69
C THR A 123 9.13 -12.66 14.71
N GLY A 124 9.09 -13.84 14.09
CA GLY A 124 7.86 -14.59 13.88
C GLY A 124 6.86 -13.92 12.93
N ARG A 125 7.28 -12.90 12.17
CA ARG A 125 6.47 -12.15 11.21
C ARG A 125 6.96 -12.41 9.79
N PHE A 126 6.07 -12.87 8.93
CA PHE A 126 6.32 -13.05 7.50
C PHE A 126 5.28 -12.28 6.69
N ALA A 127 5.71 -11.47 5.72
CA ALA A 127 4.82 -10.76 4.80
C ALA A 127 5.29 -11.00 3.37
N TRP A 128 4.36 -11.29 2.46
CA TRP A 128 4.65 -11.57 1.05
C TRP A 128 3.46 -11.24 0.15
N HIS A 129 3.71 -11.01 -1.14
CA HIS A 129 2.67 -10.83 -2.15
C HIS A 129 2.14 -12.21 -2.56
N ASP A 130 0.96 -12.58 -2.07
CA ASP A 130 0.34 -13.87 -2.41
C ASP A 130 -0.70 -13.68 -3.52
N HIS A 131 -0.50 -14.27 -4.69
CA HIS A 131 -1.40 -14.11 -5.82
C HIS A 131 -2.81 -14.65 -5.57
N ARG A 132 -2.99 -15.51 -4.56
CA ARG A 132 -4.33 -15.99 -4.18
C ARG A 132 -5.17 -14.90 -3.53
N ILE A 133 -4.59 -13.83 -3.00
CA ILE A 133 -5.32 -12.82 -2.24
C ILE A 133 -5.77 -11.61 -3.07
N HIS A 134 -5.40 -11.51 -4.35
CA HIS A 134 -5.73 -10.35 -5.19
C HIS A 134 -6.06 -10.72 -6.63
N TRP A 135 -6.58 -9.74 -7.38
CA TRP A 135 -7.01 -9.95 -8.76
C TRP A 135 -5.81 -9.91 -9.73
N MET A 136 -5.58 -11.03 -10.42
CA MET A 136 -4.40 -11.27 -11.28
C MET A 136 -4.63 -10.95 -12.77
N ALA A 137 -5.70 -10.22 -13.11
CA ALA A 137 -5.99 -9.88 -14.49
C ALA A 137 -6.12 -8.37 -14.70
N LYS A 138 -5.74 -7.90 -15.89
CA LYS A 138 -5.86 -6.49 -16.28
C LYS A 138 -7.31 -6.06 -16.51
N ARG A 139 -8.18 -6.98 -16.92
CA ARG A 139 -9.61 -6.73 -17.12
C ARG A 139 -10.32 -6.59 -15.78
N LEU A 140 -11.43 -5.85 -15.73
CA LEU A 140 -12.27 -5.78 -14.55
C LEU A 140 -12.82 -7.19 -14.20
N PRO A 141 -12.94 -7.56 -12.91
CA PRO A 141 -13.58 -8.81 -12.54
C PRO A 141 -15.03 -8.84 -13.03
N PRO A 142 -15.50 -9.96 -13.60
CA PRO A 142 -16.84 -10.06 -14.18
C PRO A 142 -17.98 -9.87 -13.16
N GLN A 143 -17.69 -10.03 -11.87
CA GLN A 143 -18.63 -9.76 -10.78
C GLN A 143 -18.94 -8.27 -10.66
N VAL A 144 -17.99 -7.39 -11.00
CA VAL A 144 -18.14 -5.94 -10.87
C VAL A 144 -18.92 -5.39 -12.07
N ARG A 145 -20.25 -5.39 -11.94
CA ARG A 145 -21.18 -4.83 -12.94
C ARG A 145 -21.40 -3.34 -12.74
N ASP A 146 -21.41 -2.89 -11.49
CA ASP A 146 -21.46 -1.49 -11.10
C ASP A 146 -20.22 -1.15 -10.28
N ARG A 147 -19.38 -0.26 -10.82
CA ARG A 147 -18.10 0.14 -10.20
C ARG A 147 -18.30 1.01 -8.95
N SER A 148 -19.49 1.56 -8.73
CA SER A 148 -19.83 2.32 -7.54
C SER A 148 -20.18 1.43 -6.34
N GLN A 149 -20.60 0.20 -6.58
CA GLN A 149 -21.07 -0.74 -5.56
C GLN A 149 -19.95 -1.64 -5.05
N ARG A 150 -19.93 -1.86 -3.74
CA ARG A 150 -19.05 -2.86 -3.14
C ARG A 150 -19.47 -4.25 -3.62
N THR A 151 -18.53 -5.01 -4.16
CA THR A 151 -18.82 -6.30 -4.81
C THR A 151 -17.84 -7.37 -4.33
N LEU A 152 -18.35 -8.54 -3.92
CA LEU A 152 -17.49 -9.70 -3.66
C LEU A 152 -16.92 -10.20 -4.99
N VAL A 153 -15.60 -10.29 -5.08
CA VAL A 153 -14.92 -10.82 -6.26
C VAL A 153 -14.78 -12.34 -6.14
N PHE A 154 -14.09 -12.79 -5.08
CA PHE A 154 -13.93 -14.20 -4.76
C PHE A 154 -13.53 -14.39 -3.29
N ARG A 155 -13.72 -15.61 -2.80
CA ARG A 155 -13.11 -16.09 -1.55
C ARG A 155 -11.80 -16.80 -1.87
N TRP A 156 -10.82 -16.68 -0.98
CA TRP A 156 -9.50 -17.26 -1.17
C TRP A 156 -9.03 -18.04 0.04
N ARG A 157 -8.04 -18.90 -0.19
CA ARG A 157 -7.46 -19.79 0.80
C ARG A 157 -5.96 -19.93 0.59
N VAL A 158 -5.18 -19.70 1.64
CA VAL A 158 -3.75 -20.00 1.69
C VAL A 158 -3.53 -21.20 2.62
N PRO A 159 -3.16 -22.39 2.10
CA PRO A 159 -2.90 -23.56 2.92
C PRO A 159 -1.67 -23.33 3.80
N VAL A 160 -1.80 -23.73 5.06
CA VAL A 160 -0.69 -23.73 6.03
C VAL A 160 -0.72 -25.02 6.86
N ALA A 161 0.37 -25.34 7.55
CA ALA A 161 0.36 -26.31 8.64
C ALA A 161 0.85 -25.62 9.92
N VAL A 162 0.10 -25.75 11.01
CA VAL A 162 0.47 -25.21 12.32
C VAL A 162 0.78 -26.37 13.24
N ASP A 163 2.01 -26.41 13.76
CA ASP A 163 2.55 -27.53 14.56
C ASP A 163 2.33 -28.92 13.90
N GLY A 164 2.42 -28.96 12.56
CA GLY A 164 2.22 -30.18 11.77
C GLY A 164 0.75 -30.50 11.44
N ARG A 165 -0.22 -29.76 11.99
CA ARG A 165 -1.65 -29.93 11.71
C ARG A 165 -2.08 -29.10 10.50
N ARG A 166 -2.85 -29.70 9.59
CA ARG A 166 -3.42 -29.00 8.43
C ARG A 166 -4.30 -27.84 8.88
N ALA A 167 -4.07 -26.67 8.28
CA ALA A 167 -4.84 -25.47 8.53
C ALA A 167 -4.89 -24.60 7.27
N ALA A 168 -5.61 -23.48 7.32
CA ALA A 168 -5.59 -22.49 6.25
C ALA A 168 -5.90 -21.10 6.76
N ILE A 169 -5.30 -20.10 6.11
CA ILE A 169 -5.73 -18.71 6.20
C ILE A 169 -6.81 -18.54 5.14
N VAL A 170 -8.01 -18.12 5.53
CA VAL A 170 -9.12 -17.91 4.61
C VAL A 170 -9.56 -16.46 4.63
N GLY A 171 -10.01 -15.98 3.48
CA GLY A 171 -10.41 -14.60 3.31
C GLY A 171 -11.22 -14.36 2.05
N ALA A 172 -11.43 -13.09 1.77
CA ALA A 172 -12.19 -12.66 0.60
C ALA A 172 -11.59 -11.38 -0.01
N LEU A 173 -11.65 -11.30 -1.33
CA LEU A 173 -11.33 -10.11 -2.11
C LEU A 173 -12.62 -9.40 -2.49
N TRP A 174 -12.68 -8.10 -2.20
CA TRP A 174 -13.81 -7.24 -2.54
C TRP A 174 -13.35 -6.14 -3.50
N TRP A 175 -14.18 -5.83 -4.50
CA TRP A 175 -14.16 -4.52 -5.13
C TRP A 175 -14.79 -3.55 -4.15
N ARG A 176 -14.09 -2.47 -3.82
CA ARG A 176 -14.52 -1.54 -2.77
C ARG A 176 -15.79 -0.77 -3.13
N GLY A 177 -15.97 -0.50 -4.43
CA GLY A 177 -16.95 0.49 -4.87
C GLY A 177 -16.48 1.88 -4.46
N ARG A 178 -16.45 2.82 -5.40
CA ARG A 178 -16.30 4.25 -5.08
C ARG A 178 -17.48 4.96 -5.71
N ALA A 179 -18.30 5.60 -4.88
CA ALA A 179 -19.30 6.53 -5.39
C ALA A 179 -18.58 7.50 -6.33
N GLY A 180 -19.07 7.62 -7.57
CA GLY A 180 -18.50 8.55 -8.54
C GLY A 180 -18.48 9.95 -7.94
N GLY A 181 -17.29 10.48 -7.69
CA GLY A 181 -17.13 11.69 -6.90
C GLY A 181 -15.68 12.12 -6.84
N GLY A 182 -15.09 12.38 -8.03
CA GLY A 182 -14.07 13.43 -8.05
C GLY A 182 -14.65 14.71 -7.45
N PRO A 183 -13.81 15.65 -6.97
CA PRO A 183 -14.32 16.93 -6.49
C PRO A 183 -15.27 17.48 -7.57
N PRO A 184 -16.49 17.90 -7.19
CA PRO A 184 -17.49 18.29 -8.17
C PRO A 184 -16.90 19.38 -9.07
N ALA A 185 -17.33 19.45 -10.33
CA ALA A 185 -16.68 20.31 -11.34
C ALA A 185 -16.54 21.78 -10.89
N TRP A 186 -17.37 22.23 -9.94
CA TRP A 186 -17.32 23.56 -9.34
C TRP A 186 -16.20 23.78 -8.30
N ALA A 187 -15.58 22.74 -7.76
CA ALA A 187 -14.56 22.85 -6.71
C ALA A 187 -13.30 23.60 -7.16
N LEU A 188 -12.88 23.39 -8.41
CA LEU A 188 -11.75 24.10 -9.03
C LEU A 188 -12.04 25.61 -9.22
N PRO A 189 -13.13 26.03 -9.89
CA PRO A 189 -13.43 27.46 -10.03
C PRO A 189 -13.70 28.15 -8.69
N ALA A 190 -14.29 27.46 -7.69
CA ALA A 190 -14.48 28.02 -6.35
C ALA A 190 -13.14 28.30 -5.64
N LEU A 191 -12.16 27.40 -5.76
CA LEU A 191 -10.79 27.60 -5.24
C LEU A 191 -10.11 28.81 -5.89
N VAL A 192 -10.26 28.97 -7.21
CA VAL A 192 -9.72 30.13 -7.95
C VAL A 192 -10.37 31.44 -7.50
N ALA A 193 -11.69 31.45 -7.30
CA ALA A 193 -12.41 32.63 -6.84
C ALA A 193 -11.98 33.08 -5.43
N VAL A 194 -11.80 32.15 -4.50
CA VAL A 194 -11.32 32.44 -3.14
C VAL A 194 -9.89 32.99 -3.18
N ALA A 195 -9.00 32.40 -3.97
CA ALA A 195 -7.64 32.91 -4.14
C ALA A 195 -7.61 34.31 -4.77
N GLY A 196 -8.47 34.57 -5.76
CA GLY A 196 -8.64 35.89 -6.38
C GLY A 196 -9.13 36.95 -5.39
N ALA A 197 -10.15 36.63 -4.60
CA ALA A 197 -10.70 37.53 -3.58
C ALA A 197 -9.66 37.86 -2.49
N GLY A 198 -8.88 36.87 -2.03
CA GLY A 198 -7.79 37.09 -1.09
C GLY A 198 -6.71 38.04 -1.63
N THR A 199 -6.36 37.88 -2.92
CA THR A 199 -5.39 38.76 -3.60
C THR A 199 -5.89 40.20 -3.69
N LEU A 200 -7.17 40.39 -4.07
CA LEU A 200 -7.79 41.71 -4.13
C LEU A 200 -7.87 42.39 -2.76
N ALA A 201 -8.22 41.64 -1.70
CA ALA A 201 -8.26 42.16 -0.34
C ALA A 201 -6.88 42.62 0.15
N VAL A 202 -5.81 41.87 -0.16
CA VAL A 202 -4.43 42.27 0.16
C VAL A 202 -4.03 43.54 -0.58
N VAL A 203 -4.33 43.65 -1.87
CA VAL A 203 -4.03 44.86 -2.67
C VAL A 203 -4.80 46.08 -2.15
N ALA A 204 -6.10 45.92 -1.86
CA ALA A 204 -6.93 46.98 -1.30
C ALA A 204 -6.38 47.47 0.05
N LYS A 205 -6.03 46.54 0.96
CA LYS A 205 -5.44 46.86 2.26
C LYS A 205 -4.09 47.57 2.14
N ARG A 206 -3.22 47.16 1.20
CA ARG A 206 -1.94 47.82 0.93
C ARG A 206 -2.13 49.24 0.38
N ARG A 207 -3.09 49.44 -0.54
CA ARG A 207 -3.44 50.77 -1.07
C ARG A 207 -4.01 51.69 0.00
N TRP A 208 -4.88 51.17 0.87
CA TRP A 208 -5.47 51.93 1.97
C TRP A 208 -4.41 52.39 2.98
N ARG A 209 -3.49 51.49 3.37
CA ARG A 209 -2.35 51.82 4.25
C ARG A 209 -1.36 52.81 3.63
N ALA A 210 -1.19 52.80 2.31
CA ALA A 210 -0.34 53.78 1.62
C ALA A 210 -0.96 55.19 1.62
N ARG A 211 -2.29 55.29 1.53
CA ARG A 211 -3.03 56.57 1.60
C ARG A 211 -3.04 57.18 3.00
N LEU A 212 -2.97 56.34 4.04
CA LEU A 212 -2.94 56.77 5.44
C LEU A 212 -1.54 57.08 5.97
N ARG A 213 -0.48 56.95 5.16
CA ARG A 213 0.85 57.44 5.55
C ARG A 213 0.83 58.97 5.50
N PRO A 214 0.98 59.69 6.63
CA PRO A 214 1.11 61.13 6.59
C PRO A 214 2.34 61.47 5.76
N ARG A 215 2.21 62.42 4.82
CA ARG A 215 3.37 63.09 4.23
C ARG A 215 4.16 63.67 5.40
N ARG A 216 5.33 63.09 5.72
CA ARG A 216 6.29 63.80 6.56
C ARG A 216 6.58 65.11 5.83
N ALA A 217 6.07 66.21 6.37
CA ALA A 217 6.52 67.53 5.98
C ALA A 217 8.03 67.54 6.21
N GLN A 218 8.79 67.69 5.12
CA GLN A 218 10.18 68.11 5.22
C GLN A 218 10.12 69.56 5.69
N ALA A 219 10.40 69.77 6.97
CA ALA A 219 10.69 71.08 7.51
C ALA A 219 12.22 71.19 7.58
N TRP A 220 12.73 72.04 6.68
CA TRP A 220 14.05 72.71 6.63
C TRP A 220 15.29 71.83 6.52
#